data_AF-A0ABD1RU41-F1
#
_entry.id   AF-A0ABD1RU41-F1
#
_cell.length_a   1.000
_cell.length_b   1.000
_cell.length_c   1.000
_cell.angle_alpha   90.00
_cell.angle_beta   90.00
_cell.angle_gamma   90.00
#
_symmetry.space_group_name_H-M   'P 1'
#
loop_
_entity.id
_entity.type
_entity.pdbx_description
1 polymer ?
#
loop_
_entity_poly.entity_id
_entity_poly.type
_entity_poly.pdbx_seq_one_letter_code
_entity_poly.pdbx_strand_id
1 'polypeptide(L)'
;MLKELAKLLGTFNPGDYIPWLNWIKRVNGFEANWLDGLTIFFEGVVEEHRNRKKGDTNPNDSSNDTDLVDILLEIQRESNSSSPIETDTIKAVIFDIFAAGTDTTYTALEWAMAELLKHPKNMEIAE
;
A
#
# COMPACT_ATOMS: atom_id res chain seq x y z
N MET A 1 3.82 4.90 10.83
CA MET A 1 2.96 4.39 9.73
C MET A 1 3.05 2.86 9.60
N LEU A 2 4.12 2.25 9.07
CA LEU A 2 4.14 0.78 8.85
C LEU A 2 3.95 -0.07 10.11
N LYS A 3 4.57 0.30 11.24
CA LYS A 3 4.34 -0.40 12.53
C LYS A 3 2.89 -0.30 13.02
N GLU A 4 2.20 0.80 12.72
CA GLU A 4 0.80 0.99 13.09
C GLU A 4 -0.13 0.24 12.14
N LEU A 5 0.19 0.21 10.85
CA LEU A 5 -0.46 -0.66 9.86
C LEU A 5 -0.37 -2.13 10.27
N ALA A 6 0.82 -2.63 10.58
CA ALA A 6 1.04 -4.00 11.02
C ALA A 6 0.29 -4.31 12.32
N LYS A 7 0.28 -3.36 13.27
CA LYS A 7 -0.53 -3.48 14.49
C LYS A 7 -2.02 -3.56 14.16
N LEU A 8 -2.50 -2.81 13.17
CA LEU A 8 -3.92 -2.77 12.79
C LEU A 8 -4.34 -4.04 12.03
N LEU A 9 -3.53 -4.51 11.08
CA LEU A 9 -3.75 -5.76 10.35
C LEU A 9 -3.62 -6.99 11.27
N GLY A 10 -2.73 -6.93 12.27
CA GLY A 10 -2.49 -8.02 13.22
C GLY A 10 -3.41 -8.02 14.44
N THR A 11 -4.24 -6.98 14.66
CA THR A 11 -5.15 -6.93 15.81
C THR A 11 -6.49 -7.55 15.48
N PHE A 12 -6.80 -8.65 16.17
CA PHE A 12 -8.13 -9.23 16.15
C PHE A 12 -9.11 -8.34 16.93
N ASN A 13 -10.13 -7.83 16.26
CA ASN A 13 -11.13 -6.98 16.89
C ASN A 13 -12.45 -7.76 17.13
N PRO A 14 -12.73 -8.20 18.36
CA PRO A 14 -13.94 -8.97 18.65
C PRO A 14 -15.23 -8.17 18.40
N GLY A 15 -15.16 -6.83 18.42
CA GLY A 15 -16.30 -5.96 18.13
C GLY A 15 -16.75 -5.94 16.67
N ASP A 16 -15.91 -6.42 15.73
CA ASP A 16 -16.28 -6.56 14.31
C ASP A 16 -17.11 -7.83 14.04
N TYR A 17 -17.01 -8.83 14.91
CA TYR A 17 -17.75 -10.09 14.82
C TYR A 17 -18.93 -10.16 15.80
N ILE A 18 -18.86 -9.43 16.92
CA ILE A 18 -19.87 -9.44 17.98
C ILE A 18 -20.38 -8.01 18.23
N PRO A 19 -21.58 -7.65 17.74
CA PRO A 19 -22.09 -6.27 17.76
C PRO A 19 -22.18 -5.63 19.15
N TRP A 20 -22.36 -6.41 20.23
CA TRP A 20 -22.42 -5.85 21.58
C TRP A 20 -21.03 -5.57 22.21
N LEU A 21 -19.95 -6.06 21.61
CA LEU A 21 -18.56 -5.80 22.03
C LEU A 21 -17.94 -4.58 21.31
N ASN A 22 -18.75 -3.82 20.56
CA ASN A 22 -18.28 -2.67 19.79
C ASN A 22 -17.67 -1.55 20.66
N TRP A 23 -17.94 -1.54 21.98
CA TRP A 23 -17.33 -0.63 22.94
C TRP A 23 -15.81 -0.87 23.13
N ILE A 24 -15.32 -2.08 22.85
CA ILE A 24 -13.88 -2.43 22.94
C ILE A 24 -13.07 -1.63 21.92
N LYS A 25 -13.65 -1.26 20.78
CA LYS A 25 -13.01 -0.37 19.79
C LYS A 25 -12.61 0.98 20.39
N ARG A 26 -13.42 1.52 21.32
CA ARG A 26 -13.14 2.79 22.00
C ARG A 26 -12.06 2.65 23.07
N VAL A 27 -11.95 1.49 23.73
CA VAL A 27 -10.95 1.23 24.77
C VAL A 27 -9.58 0.92 24.18
N ASN A 28 -9.54 0.30 23.00
CA ASN A 28 -8.29 0.01 22.30
C ASN A 28 -7.60 1.25 21.71
N GLY A 29 -8.18 2.45 21.82
CA GLY A 29 -7.59 3.69 21.28
C GLY A 29 -7.33 3.59 19.79
N PHE A 30 -8.26 2.97 19.05
CA PHE A 30 -8.21 2.74 17.61
C PHE A 30 -8.49 4.05 16.85
N GLU A 31 -7.69 5.09 17.11
CA GLU A 31 -7.73 6.31 16.33
C GLU A 31 -6.90 6.11 15.08
N ALA A 32 -7.58 6.08 13.94
CA ALA A 32 -7.00 5.90 12.63
C ALA A 32 -6.28 7.16 12.11
N ASN A 33 -5.65 7.95 12.99
CA ASN A 33 -4.98 9.21 12.64
C ASN A 33 -3.84 9.00 11.62
N TRP A 34 -3.33 7.76 11.48
CA TRP A 34 -2.35 7.40 10.46
C TRP A 34 -2.97 7.14 9.08
N LEU A 35 -4.26 6.77 9.00
CA LEU A 35 -4.98 6.62 7.72
C LEU A 35 -5.08 7.97 7.00
N ASP A 36 -5.24 9.07 7.73
CA ASP A 36 -5.23 10.42 7.17
C ASP A 36 -3.87 10.72 6.52
N GLY A 37 -2.78 10.39 7.20
CA GLY A 37 -1.42 10.55 6.67
C GLY A 37 -1.18 9.74 5.38
N LEU A 38 -1.67 8.50 5.33
CA LEU A 38 -1.59 7.68 4.12
C LEU A 38 -2.49 8.20 3.00
N THR A 39 -3.68 8.66 3.33
CA THR A 39 -4.61 9.22 2.35
C THR A 39 -3.98 10.44 1.68
N ILE A 40 -3.36 11.33 2.46
CA ILE A 40 -2.62 12.49 1.94
C ILE A 40 -1.42 12.05 1.09
N PHE A 41 -0.67 11.04 1.52
CA PHE A 41 0.48 10.53 0.76
C PHE A 41 0.06 10.01 -0.62
N PHE A 42 -0.93 9.11 -0.68
CA PHE A 42 -1.38 8.53 -1.94
C PHE A 42 -2.14 9.53 -2.81
N GLU A 43 -2.81 10.52 -2.22
CA GLU A 43 -3.34 11.66 -2.98
C GLU A 43 -2.21 12.42 -3.70
N GLY A 44 -1.09 12.68 -2.99
CA GLY A 44 0.09 13.30 -3.58
C GLY A 44 0.69 12.48 -4.73
N VAL A 45 0.81 11.15 -4.55
CA VAL A 45 1.29 10.23 -5.59
C VAL A 45 0.40 10.30 -6.83
N VAL A 46 -0.93 10.21 -6.65
CA VAL A 46 -1.87 10.25 -7.79
C VAL A 46 -1.81 11.59 -8.52
N GLU A 47 -1.71 12.70 -7.80
CA GLU A 47 -1.65 14.04 -8.39
C GLU A 47 -0.33 14.30 -9.14
N GLU A 48 0.79 13.79 -8.63
CA GLU A 48 2.08 13.83 -9.32
C GLU A 48 2.00 13.12 -10.68
N HIS A 49 1.44 11.91 -10.73
CA HIS A 49 1.31 11.12 -11.96
C HIS A 49 0.31 11.76 -12.95
N ARG A 50 -0.76 12.38 -12.43
CA ARG A 50 -1.70 13.18 -13.27
C ARG A 50 -1.01 14.37 -13.93
N ASN A 51 -0.11 15.05 -13.21
CA ASN A 51 0.58 16.22 -13.73
C ASN A 51 1.73 15.86 -14.68
N ARG A 52 2.42 14.73 -14.44
CA ARG A 52 3.40 14.15 -15.39
C ARG A 52 2.77 13.93 -16.78
N LYS A 53 1.61 13.26 -16.84
CA LYS A 53 0.89 12.98 -18.11
C LYS A 53 0.30 14.23 -18.80
N LYS A 54 0.20 15.40 -18.13
CA LYS A 54 -0.26 16.67 -18.74
C LYS A 54 0.86 17.47 -19.39
N GLY A 55 2.11 17.29 -18.94
CA GLY A 55 3.28 18.00 -19.47
C GLY A 55 3.88 17.37 -20.73
N ASP A 56 3.53 16.11 -21.03
CA ASP A 56 4.14 15.34 -22.11
C ASP A 56 3.32 15.44 -23.40
N THR A 57 3.64 16.45 -24.22
CA THR A 57 2.97 16.72 -25.50
C THR A 57 3.78 16.18 -26.70
N ASN A 58 4.76 15.29 -26.46
CA ASN A 58 5.59 14.71 -27.52
C ASN A 58 5.32 13.20 -27.69
N PRO A 59 4.60 12.77 -28.75
CA PRO A 59 4.23 11.38 -28.96
C PRO A 59 5.39 10.44 -29.35
N ASN A 60 6.64 10.93 -29.31
CA ASN A 60 7.84 10.19 -29.73
C ASN A 60 8.83 9.89 -28.58
N ASP A 61 8.53 10.28 -27.34
CA ASP A 61 9.37 9.97 -26.17
C ASP A 61 8.75 8.86 -25.31
N SER A 62 8.40 7.75 -25.96
CA SER A 62 7.89 6.53 -25.30
C SER A 62 9.04 5.77 -24.59
N SER A 63 9.88 6.49 -23.85
CA SER A 63 11.01 5.91 -23.14
C SER A 63 10.60 5.49 -21.71
N ASN A 64 10.07 4.26 -21.65
CA ASN A 64 10.26 3.28 -20.57
C ASN A 64 9.80 3.50 -19.11
N ASP A 65 9.19 4.62 -18.72
CA ASP A 65 8.85 4.85 -17.30
C ASP A 65 7.35 4.81 -16.99
N THR A 66 6.60 3.94 -17.70
CA THR A 66 5.20 3.66 -17.36
C THR A 66 5.13 2.75 -16.14
N ASP A 67 4.54 3.23 -15.05
CA ASP A 67 4.34 2.46 -13.83
C ASP A 67 2.86 2.07 -13.62
N LEU A 68 2.61 1.33 -12.54
CA LEU A 68 1.27 0.87 -12.15
C LEU A 68 0.25 2.01 -12.04
N VAL A 69 0.66 3.17 -11.51
CA VAL A 69 -0.24 4.30 -11.26
C VAL A 69 -0.67 4.90 -12.61
N ASP A 70 0.25 4.99 -13.57
CA ASP A 70 -0.08 5.45 -14.92
C ASP A 70 -1.09 4.54 -15.63
N ILE A 71 -0.95 3.22 -15.45
CA ILE A 71 -1.87 2.21 -16.01
C ILE A 71 -3.25 2.36 -15.37
N LEU A 72 -3.34 2.46 -14.04
CA LEU A 72 -4.62 2.64 -13.34
C LEU A 72 -5.33 3.94 -13.76
N LEU A 73 -4.57 5.03 -13.93
CA LEU A 73 -5.11 6.30 -14.42
C LEU A 73 -5.56 6.23 -15.89
N GLU A 74 -4.92 5.40 -16.72
CA GLU A 74 -5.33 5.14 -18.10
C GLU A 74 -6.65 4.38 -18.16
N ILE A 75 -6.76 3.30 -17.39
CA ILE A 75 -8.00 2.52 -17.25
C ILE A 75 -9.14 3.42 -16.76
N GLN A 76 -8.87 4.31 -15.78
CA GLN A 76 -9.85 5.29 -15.32
C GLN A 76 -10.38 6.16 -16.48
N ARG A 77 -9.51 6.63 -17.38
CA ARG A 77 -9.89 7.46 -18.54
C ARG A 77 -10.69 6.69 -19.59
N GLU A 78 -10.38 5.41 -19.81
CA GLU A 78 -11.09 4.55 -20.77
C GLU A 78 -12.46 4.11 -20.23
N SER A 79 -12.59 3.92 -18.92
CA SER A 79 -13.80 3.42 -18.24
C SER A 79 -14.99 4.40 -18.17
N ASN A 80 -14.85 5.61 -18.73
CA ASN A 80 -15.82 6.72 -18.67
C ASN A 80 -17.21 6.43 -19.28
N SER A 81 -17.48 5.23 -19.80
CA SER A 81 -18.69 4.90 -20.57
C SER A 81 -19.71 4.00 -19.86
N SER A 82 -19.39 3.34 -18.73
CA SER A 82 -20.36 2.46 -18.05
C SER A 82 -20.22 2.30 -16.53
N SER A 83 -19.02 2.46 -15.96
CA SER A 83 -18.81 2.55 -14.51
C SER A 83 -17.41 3.14 -14.24
N PRO A 84 -17.28 4.43 -13.95
CA PRO A 84 -15.98 5.05 -13.78
C PRO A 84 -15.29 4.51 -12.52
N ILE A 85 -14.01 4.15 -12.63
CA ILE A 85 -13.18 3.83 -11.46
C ILE A 85 -12.99 5.13 -10.66
N GLU A 86 -13.41 5.13 -9.39
CA GLU A 86 -13.20 6.27 -8.50
C GLU A 86 -11.72 6.43 -8.12
N THR A 87 -11.29 7.67 -7.88
CA THR A 87 -9.91 7.96 -7.46
C THR A 87 -9.56 7.29 -6.13
N ASP A 88 -10.53 7.15 -5.22
CA ASP A 88 -10.35 6.44 -3.96
C ASP A 88 -10.08 4.95 -4.16
N THR A 89 -10.70 4.33 -5.17
CA THR A 89 -10.40 2.94 -5.56
C THR A 89 -8.97 2.80 -6.07
N ILE A 90 -8.48 3.75 -6.87
CA ILE A 90 -7.08 3.75 -7.33
C ILE A 90 -6.12 3.85 -6.15
N LYS A 91 -6.36 4.80 -5.23
CA LYS A 91 -5.55 4.95 -4.01
C LYS A 91 -5.57 3.67 -3.16
N ALA A 92 -6.72 3.03 -3.02
CA ALA A 92 -6.85 1.78 -2.27
C ALA A 92 -6.03 0.63 -2.90
N VAL A 93 -6.06 0.48 -4.23
CA VAL A 93 -5.29 -0.55 -4.94
C VAL A 93 -3.78 -0.31 -4.80
N ILE A 94 -3.32 0.92 -4.98
CA ILE A 94 -1.90 1.28 -4.81
C ILE A 94 -1.46 0.98 -3.38
N PHE A 95 -2.27 1.36 -2.40
CA PHE A 95 -1.98 1.09 -1.00
C PHE A 95 -1.91 -0.40 -0.67
N ASP A 96 -2.84 -1.20 -1.17
CA ASP A 96 -2.88 -2.64 -0.93
C ASP A 96 -1.60 -3.34 -1.42
N ILE A 97 -1.18 -3.04 -2.66
CA ILE A 97 0.05 -3.58 -3.25
C ILE A 97 1.28 -3.11 -2.46
N PHE A 98 1.34 -1.82 -2.08
CA PHE A 98 2.46 -1.28 -1.31
C PHE A 98 2.58 -1.91 0.08
N ALA A 99 1.45 -2.06 0.78
CA ALA A 99 1.37 -2.68 2.10
C ALA A 99 1.77 -4.16 2.04
N ALA A 100 1.15 -4.93 1.14
CA ALA A 100 1.43 -6.35 0.97
C ALA A 100 2.89 -6.60 0.59
N GLY A 101 3.44 -5.83 -0.35
CA GLY A 101 4.83 -5.94 -0.76
C GLY A 101 5.81 -5.62 0.36
N THR A 102 5.54 -4.59 1.16
CA THR A 102 6.45 -4.16 2.22
C THR A 102 6.44 -5.10 3.43
N ASP A 103 5.25 -5.46 3.94
CA ASP A 103 5.13 -6.23 5.17
C ASP A 103 5.64 -7.67 5.01
N THR A 104 5.30 -8.31 3.89
CA THR A 104 5.70 -9.70 3.61
C THR A 104 7.19 -9.83 3.33
N THR A 105 7.77 -8.92 2.54
CA THR A 105 9.22 -8.94 2.24
C THR A 105 10.06 -8.59 3.46
N TYR A 106 9.62 -7.63 4.28
CA TYR A 106 10.26 -7.31 5.55
C TYR A 106 10.26 -8.54 6.48
N THR A 107 9.12 -9.19 6.65
CA THR A 107 8.99 -10.40 7.48
C THR A 107 9.88 -11.52 6.95
N ALA A 108 9.88 -11.76 5.63
CA ALA A 108 10.73 -12.78 5.03
C ALA A 108 12.22 -12.51 5.26
N LEU A 109 12.64 -11.24 5.16
CA LEU A 109 14.03 -10.83 5.41
C LEU A 109 14.41 -10.99 6.89
N GLU A 110 13.50 -10.64 7.81
CA GLU A 110 13.70 -10.83 9.25
C GLU A 110 13.92 -12.32 9.58
N TRP A 111 13.09 -13.21 9.05
CA TRP A 111 13.27 -14.66 9.20
C TRP A 111 14.56 -15.17 8.57
N ALA A 112 14.91 -14.69 7.38
CA ALA A 112 16.16 -15.06 6.72
C ALA A 112 17.38 -14.67 7.58
N MET A 113 17.40 -13.45 8.11
CA MET A 113 18.47 -13.00 9.01
C MET A 113 18.52 -13.80 10.31
N ALA A 114 17.35 -14.07 10.92
CA ALA A 114 17.27 -14.87 12.14
C ALA A 114 17.81 -16.30 11.92
N GLU A 115 17.51 -16.90 10.78
CA GLU A 115 17.98 -18.25 10.44
C GLU A 115 19.49 -18.26 10.14
N LEU A 116 20.01 -17.25 9.44
CA LEU A 116 21.44 -17.08 9.19
C LEU A 116 22.23 -16.92 10.50
N LEU A 117 21.73 -16.11 11.45
CA LEU A 117 22.35 -15.94 12.77
C LEU A 117 22.35 -17.24 13.59
N LYS A 118 21.31 -18.07 13.43
CA LYS A 118 21.18 -19.37 14.12
C LYS A 118 22.05 -20.46 13.49
N HIS A 119 22.35 -20.35 12.20
CA HIS A 119 23.17 -21.32 11.44
C HIS A 119 24.41 -20.65 10.80
N PRO A 120 25.46 -20.34 11.59
CA PRO A 120 26.62 -19.57 11.13
C PRO A 120 27.35 -20.17 9.93
N LYS A 121 27.31 -21.50 9.76
CA LYS A 121 27.91 -22.20 8.61
C LYS A 121 27.25 -21.85 7.27
N ASN A 122 25.99 -21.41 7.28
CA ASN A 122 25.27 -21.00 6.08
C ASN A 122 25.52 -19.52 5.73
N MET A 123 26.03 -18.73 6.68
CA MET A 123 26.37 -17.32 6.49
C MET A 123 27.62 -17.16 5.60
N GLU A 124 28.56 -18.09 5.69
CA GLU A 124 29.81 -18.11 4.91
C GLU A 124 29.59 -18.40 3.40
N ILE A 125 28.41 -18.92 3.03
CA ILE A 125 28.04 -19.25 1.64
C ILE A 125 27.26 -18.10 0.98
N ALA A 126 26.77 -17.15 1.79
CA ALA A 126 25.95 -16.03 1.34
C ALA A 126 26.75 -14.76 1.01
N GLU A 127 28.09 -14.81 1.10
CA GLU A 127 29.02 -13.75 0.66
C GLU A 127 29.49 -13.94 -0.79
#